data_AF-A0A958EQC7-F1
#
_entry.id   AF-A0A958EQC7-F1
#
_cell.length_a   1.000
_cell.length_b   1.000
_cell.length_c   1.000
_cell.angle_alpha   90.00
_cell.angle_beta   90.00
_cell.angle_gamma   90.00
#
_symmetry.space_group_name_H-M   'P 1'
#
loop_
_entity.id
_entity.type
_entity.pdbx_description
1 polymer ?
#
loop_
_entity_poly.entity_id
_entity_poly.type
_entity_poly.pdbx_seq_one_letter_code
_entity_poly.pdbx_strand_id
1 'polypeptide(L)'
;SIGKLNFQGIGIDDIPFGIKENGFKILDLNENEALLFFKLKSVLNHKDPFDRLLIWQCIQNKYHFLTRDSHIAFYEDQGLQVANI
;
A
#
# COMPACT_ATOMS: atom_id res chain seq x y z
N SER A 1 -9.32 0.36 -17.71
CA SER A 1 -9.28 1.51 -16.78
C SER A 1 -10.54 1.53 -15.94
N ILE A 2 -10.41 1.42 -14.62
CA ILE A 2 -11.43 1.93 -13.70
C ILE A 2 -11.42 3.45 -13.93
N GLY A 3 -12.56 4.09 -14.21
CA GLY A 3 -12.60 5.52 -14.52
C GLY A 3 -11.91 6.38 -13.46
N LYS A 4 -11.61 7.66 -13.76
CA LYS A 4 -11.11 8.57 -12.73
C LYS A 4 -12.13 8.65 -11.60
N LEU A 5 -11.66 8.52 -10.36
CA LEU A 5 -12.50 8.68 -9.17
C LEU A 5 -13.13 10.08 -9.20
N ASN A 6 -14.47 10.13 -9.18
CA ASN A 6 -15.21 11.37 -9.04
C ASN A 6 -15.71 11.46 -7.61
N PHE A 7 -15.11 12.35 -6.84
CA PHE A 7 -15.40 12.56 -5.43
C PHE A 7 -16.60 13.48 -5.16
N GLN A 8 -17.41 13.80 -6.18
CA GLN A 8 -18.70 14.51 -6.05
C GLN A 8 -18.64 15.79 -5.19
N GLY A 9 -17.55 16.55 -5.28
CA GLY A 9 -17.36 17.79 -4.53
C GLY A 9 -16.58 17.65 -3.22
N ILE A 10 -16.19 16.44 -2.83
CA ILE A 10 -15.22 16.19 -1.74
C ILE A 10 -13.82 16.56 -2.25
N GLY A 11 -13.15 17.47 -1.54
CA GLY A 11 -11.79 17.89 -1.81
C GLY A 11 -10.77 16.85 -1.35
N ILE A 12 -9.54 16.97 -1.87
CA ILE A 12 -8.42 16.12 -1.41
C ILE A 12 -8.16 16.31 0.09
N ASP A 13 -8.34 17.53 0.60
CA ASP A 13 -8.15 17.87 2.02
C ASP A 13 -9.20 17.23 2.93
N ASP A 14 -10.32 16.77 2.38
CA ASP A 14 -11.38 16.08 3.12
C ASP A 14 -11.12 14.57 3.25
N ILE A 15 -10.22 14.00 2.44
CA ILE A 15 -9.90 12.56 2.45
C ILE A 15 -9.46 12.09 3.85
N PRO A 16 -8.54 12.76 4.56
CA PRO A 16 -8.13 12.34 5.90
C PRO A 16 -9.28 12.32 6.91
N PHE A 17 -10.26 13.21 6.74
CA PHE A 17 -11.45 13.25 7.59
C PHE A 17 -12.36 12.06 7.32
N GLY A 18 -12.70 11.82 6.04
CA GLY A 18 -13.51 10.68 5.64
C GLY A 18 -12.91 9.32 6.03
N ILE A 19 -11.59 9.16 5.91
CA ILE A 19 -10.88 7.95 6.37
C ILE A 19 -11.12 7.71 7.87
N LYS A 20 -10.93 8.76 8.68
CA LYS A 20 -11.10 8.67 10.15
C LYS A 20 -12.55 8.39 10.56
N GLU A 21 -13.52 9.07 9.93
CA GLU A 21 -14.95 8.85 10.21
C GLU A 21 -15.40 7.42 9.91
N ASN A 22 -14.81 6.78 8.89
CA ASN A 22 -15.10 5.40 8.51
C ASN A 22 -14.32 4.36 9.35
N GLY A 23 -13.60 4.79 10.40
CA GLY A 23 -12.90 3.90 11.32
C GLY A 23 -11.57 3.36 10.81
N PHE A 24 -11.08 3.88 9.68
CA PHE A 24 -9.75 3.53 9.17
C PHE A 24 -8.66 4.33 9.91
N LYS A 25 -7.46 3.74 9.95
CA LYS A 25 -6.26 4.40 10.46
C LYS A 25 -5.40 4.84 9.29
N ILE A 26 -4.89 6.05 9.36
CA ILE A 26 -3.82 6.53 8.47
C ILE A 26 -2.51 6.03 9.08
N LEU A 27 -1.71 5.33 8.28
CA LEU A 27 -0.39 4.86 8.69
C LEU A 27 0.65 5.89 8.29
N ASP A 28 1.46 6.32 9.26
CA ASP A 28 2.64 7.13 8.99
C ASP A 28 3.78 6.24 8.48
N LEU A 29 4.64 6.82 7.64
CA LEU A 29 5.91 6.19 7.28
C LEU A 29 6.92 6.40 8.41
N ASN A 30 7.31 5.33 9.08
CA ASN A 30 8.31 5.45 10.15
C ASN A 30 9.75 5.41 9.62
N GLU A 31 10.68 5.90 10.42
CA GLU A 31 12.10 6.00 10.05
C GLU A 31 12.71 4.64 9.69
N ASN A 32 12.39 3.58 10.47
CA ASN A 32 12.92 2.24 10.22
C ASN A 32 12.39 1.65 8.91
N GLU A 33 11.13 1.87 8.58
CA GLU A 33 10.55 1.49 7.27
C GLU A 33 11.30 2.17 6.14
N ALA A 34 11.51 3.49 6.22
CA ALA A 34 12.24 4.24 5.21
C ALA A 34 13.69 3.77 5.07
N LEU A 35 14.42 3.64 6.19
CA LEU A 35 15.84 3.25 6.20
C LEU A 35 16.05 1.83 5.69
N LEU A 36 15.15 0.89 5.98
CA LEU A 36 15.30 -0.51 5.62
C LEU A 36 14.69 -0.87 4.26
N PHE A 37 14.07 0.09 3.56
CA PHE A 37 13.41 -0.12 2.27
C PHE A 37 14.31 -0.78 1.21
N PHE A 38 15.62 -0.47 1.21
CA PHE A 38 16.58 -1.07 0.27
C PHE A 38 16.68 -2.60 0.38
N LYS A 39 16.21 -3.20 1.48
CA LYS A 39 16.19 -4.66 1.67
C LYS A 39 15.11 -5.34 0.84
N LEU A 40 14.06 -4.62 0.43
CA LEU A 40 13.02 -5.16 -0.44
C LEU A 40 13.59 -5.37 -1.84
N LYS A 41 13.77 -6.62 -2.25
CA LYS A 41 14.27 -6.96 -3.59
C LYS A 41 13.19 -6.66 -4.62
N SER A 42 13.63 -6.16 -5.78
CA SER A 42 12.73 -6.00 -6.92
C SER A 42 12.26 -7.36 -7.43
N VAL A 43 10.97 -7.47 -7.73
CA VAL A 43 10.41 -8.63 -8.45
C VAL A 43 10.32 -8.31 -9.94
N LEU A 44 10.20 -9.34 -10.78
CA LEU A 44 10.15 -9.17 -12.23
C LEU A 44 8.95 -8.28 -12.61
N ASN A 45 9.19 -7.29 -13.47
CA ASN A 45 8.16 -6.40 -14.05
C ASN A 45 7.34 -5.52 -13.08
N HIS A 46 7.73 -5.40 -11.81
CA HIS A 46 7.08 -4.48 -10.86
C HIS A 46 8.09 -3.44 -10.33
N LYS A 47 7.91 -2.17 -10.73
CA LYS A 47 8.86 -1.08 -10.46
C LYS A 47 8.23 0.18 -9.87
N ASP A 48 6.92 0.21 -9.62
CA ASP A 48 6.31 1.40 -9.06
C ASP A 48 6.85 1.65 -7.63
N PRO A 49 7.45 2.82 -7.36
CA PRO A 49 8.07 3.09 -6.07
C PRO A 49 7.05 3.23 -4.94
N PHE A 50 5.82 3.66 -5.22
CA PHE A 50 4.77 3.82 -4.21
C PHE A 50 4.18 2.48 -3.82
N ASP A 51 3.86 1.63 -4.80
CA ASP A 51 3.37 0.27 -4.51
C ASP A 51 4.40 -0.52 -3.70
N ARG A 52 5.68 -0.41 -4.06
CA ARG A 52 6.76 -1.06 -3.30
C ARG A 52 6.87 -0.54 -1.87
N LEU A 53 6.65 0.75 -1.63
CA LEU A 53 6.68 1.31 -0.29
C LEU A 53 5.51 0.76 0.55
N LEU A 54 4.30 0.69 -0.02
CA LEU A 54 3.14 0.11 0.66
C LEU A 54 3.34 -1.38 0.98
N ILE A 55 3.91 -2.13 0.04
CA ILE A 55 4.31 -3.54 0.25
C ILE A 55 5.29 -3.65 1.42
N TRP A 56 6.31 -2.79 1.42
CA TRP A 56 7.32 -2.79 2.48
C TRP A 56 6.72 -2.49 3.86
N GLN A 57 5.84 -1.49 3.95
CA GLN A 57 5.13 -1.19 5.20
C GLN A 57 4.28 -2.37 5.67
N CYS A 58 3.60 -3.08 4.76
CA CYS A 58 2.84 -4.28 5.13
C CYS A 58 3.74 -5.39 5.68
N ILE A 59 4.91 -5.63 5.06
CA ILE A 59 5.90 -6.61 5.53
C ILE A 59 6.41 -6.23 6.92
N GLN A 60 6.81 -4.97 7.13
CA GLN A 60 7.35 -4.52 8.42
C GLN A 60 6.32 -4.59 9.56
N ASN A 61 5.05 -4.28 9.27
CA ASN A 61 3.99 -4.26 10.28
C ASN A 61 3.16 -5.55 10.36
N LYS A 62 3.48 -6.56 9.54
CA LYS A 62 2.73 -7.83 9.43
C LYS A 62 1.25 -7.60 9.08
N TYR A 63 0.99 -6.64 8.19
CA TYR A 63 -0.35 -6.41 7.64
C TYR A 63 -0.55 -7.23 6.38
N HIS A 64 -1.82 -7.57 6.10
CA HIS A 64 -2.20 -8.14 4.82
C HIS A 64 -2.39 -7.02 3.81
N PHE A 65 -1.78 -7.20 2.63
CA PHE A 65 -1.92 -6.29 1.50
C PHE A 65 -3.16 -6.69 0.72
N LEU A 66 -4.14 -5.78 0.68
CA LEU A 66 -5.40 -5.98 -0.03
C LEU A 66 -5.28 -5.47 -1.46
N THR A 67 -5.37 -6.35 -2.47
CA THR A 67 -5.18 -5.95 -3.87
C THR A 67 -5.90 -6.85 -4.86
N ARG A 68 -6.11 -6.32 -6.06
CA ARG A 68 -6.51 -7.06 -7.27
C ARG A 68 -5.36 -7.29 -8.25
N ASP A 69 -4.20 -6.69 -8.01
CA ASP A 69 -3.02 -6.89 -8.84
C ASP A 69 -2.30 -8.18 -8.46
N SER A 70 -2.41 -9.18 -9.33
CA SER A 70 -1.77 -10.48 -9.15
C SER A 70 -0.24 -10.41 -9.12
N HIS A 71 0.39 -9.36 -9.66
CA HIS A 71 1.85 -9.24 -9.64
C HIS A 71 2.39 -8.93 -8.24
N ILE A 72 1.56 -8.39 -7.34
CA ILE A 72 1.98 -8.11 -5.95
C ILE A 72 2.25 -9.41 -5.18
N ALA A 73 1.61 -10.52 -5.55
CA ALA A 73 1.86 -11.84 -4.94
C ALA A 73 3.32 -12.32 -5.11
N PHE A 74 4.07 -11.80 -6.08
CA PHE A 74 5.50 -12.12 -6.22
C PHE A 74 6.36 -11.68 -5.02
N TYR A 75 5.82 -10.83 -4.14
CA TYR A 75 6.49 -10.41 -2.91
C TYR A 75 6.20 -11.33 -1.71
N GLU A 76 5.36 -12.37 -1.85
CA GLU A 76 5.09 -13.35 -0.78
C GLU A 76 6.38 -14.08 -0.35
N ASP A 77 7.27 -14.39 -1.30
CA ASP A 77 8.61 -14.95 -1.04
C ASP A 77 9.52 -14.03 -0.19
N GLN A 78 9.14 -12.76 -0.06
CA GLN A 78 9.84 -11.76 0.75
C GLN A 78 9.10 -11.43 2.05
N GLY A 79 8.05 -12.20 2.39
CA GLY A 79 7.29 -12.07 3.64
C GLY A 79 6.01 -11.25 3.53
N LEU A 80 5.57 -10.87 2.33
CA LEU A 80 4.27 -10.22 2.15
C LEU A 80 3.15 -11.23 2.41
N GLN A 81 2.06 -10.77 3.03
CA GLN A 81 0.81 -11.52 3.13
C GLN A 81 -0.24 -10.82 2.26
N VAL A 82 -0.88 -11.54 1.34
CA VAL A 82 -1.87 -10.97 0.42
C VAL A 82 -3.28 -11.43 0.81
N ALA A 83 -4.22 -10.50 0.82
CA ALA A 83 -5.65 -10.79 0.88
C ALA A 83 -6.28 -10.48 -0.49
N ASN A 84 -6.90 -11.47 -1.13
CA ASN A 84 -7.52 -11.32 -2.44
C ASN A 84 -9.00 -10.87 -2.29
N ILE A 85 -9.44 -9.92 -3.13
CA ILE A 85 -10.81 -9.33 -3.17
C ILE A 85 -11.33 -9.02 -4.58
#